data_AF-A0A1I1KSI6-F1
#
_entry.id   AF-A0A1I1KSI6-F1
#
_cell.length_a   1.000
_cell.length_b   1.000
_cell.length_c   1.000
_cell.angle_alpha   90.00
_cell.angle_beta   90.00
_cell.angle_gamma   90.00
#
_symmetry.space_group_name_H-M   'P 1'
#
loop_
_entity.id
_entity.type
_entity.pdbx_description
1 polymer ?
#
loop_
_entity_poly.entity_id
_entity_poly.type
_entity_poly.pdbx_seq_one_letter_code
_entity_poly.pdbx_strand_id
1 'polypeptide(L)'
;MKTPQRNHLDQSGMSLIEVLISMLIFSFAILGLVSLQVNAVKVSYGAEDRTRAALMANEIIATMWTKKTLNPSLTSWQTRLADPTVSGLPGSATGTVSGADASGVVTITITWQEPSTKSTDNYITQVAMP
;
A
#
# COMPACT_ATOMS: atom_id res chain seq x y z
N MET A 1 24.53 73.31 21.69
CA MET A 1 23.29 72.61 21.31
C MET A 1 23.62 71.73 20.11
N LYS A 2 23.84 70.42 20.29
CA LYS A 2 24.24 69.48 19.22
C LYS A 2 22.97 68.81 18.69
N THR A 3 22.68 68.99 17.41
CA THR A 3 21.58 68.31 16.70
C THR A 3 21.95 66.84 16.47
N PRO A 4 20.99 65.90 16.59
CA PRO A 4 21.26 64.49 16.33
C PRO A 4 21.35 64.25 14.82
N GLN A 5 22.45 63.65 14.34
CA GLN A 5 22.50 63.08 12.99
C GLN A 5 21.66 61.81 12.94
N ARG A 6 20.63 61.80 12.10
CA ARG A 6 19.88 60.58 11.76
C ARG A 6 20.64 59.86 10.65
N ASN A 7 21.25 58.72 10.97
CA ASN A 7 21.70 57.78 9.95
C ASN A 7 20.45 57.20 9.27
N HIS A 8 20.15 57.63 8.05
CA HIS A 8 19.28 56.86 7.17
C HIS A 8 20.11 55.69 6.64
N LEU A 9 19.82 54.49 7.14
CA LEU A 9 20.34 53.26 6.56
C LEU A 9 19.70 53.12 5.17
N ASP A 10 20.51 53.17 4.12
CA ASP A 10 20.08 52.99 2.75
C ASP A 10 19.41 51.61 2.59
N GLN A 11 18.11 51.63 2.31
CA GLN A 11 17.33 50.45 1.94
C GLN A 11 17.74 50.04 0.52
N SER A 12 18.81 49.28 0.40
CA SER A 12 19.28 48.75 -0.89
C SER A 12 18.34 47.62 -1.34
N GLY A 13 17.50 47.93 -2.33
CA GLY A 13 16.51 47.02 -2.88
C GLY A 13 17.12 45.79 -3.55
N MET A 14 17.13 44.66 -2.83
CA MET A 14 17.24 43.29 -3.37
C MET A 14 15.92 42.51 -3.23
N SER A 15 14.77 43.18 -3.17
CA SER A 15 13.47 42.53 -2.93
C SER A 15 13.09 41.51 -4.01
N LEU A 16 13.36 41.79 -5.30
CA LEU A 16 12.93 40.92 -6.39
C LEU A 16 13.74 39.61 -6.43
N ILE A 17 15.06 39.68 -6.24
CA ILE A 17 15.91 38.49 -6.21
C ILE A 17 15.64 37.64 -4.98
N GLU A 18 15.36 38.25 -3.83
CA GLU A 18 15.00 37.56 -2.58
C GLU A 18 13.67 36.79 -2.71
N VAL A 19 12.65 37.39 -3.34
CA VAL A 19 11.38 36.71 -3.62
C VAL A 19 11.57 35.56 -4.60
N LEU A 20 12.38 35.74 -5.65
CA LEU A 20 12.67 34.67 -6.62
C LEU A 20 13.39 33.48 -5.97
N ILE A 21 14.38 33.74 -5.11
CA ILE A 21 15.08 32.68 -4.35
C ILE A 21 14.11 32.00 -3.37
N SER A 22 13.27 32.76 -2.68
CA SER A 22 12.25 32.21 -1.77
C SER A 22 11.26 31.32 -2.52
N MET A 23 10.76 31.76 -3.67
CA MET A 23 9.89 30.97 -4.54
C MET A 23 10.60 29.71 -5.06
N LEU A 24 11.88 29.80 -5.42
CA LEU A 24 12.68 28.65 -5.87
C LEU A 24 12.81 27.59 -4.76
N ILE A 25 13.23 27.99 -3.57
CA ILE A 25 13.38 27.10 -2.41
C ILE A 25 12.02 26.49 -2.05
N PHE A 26 10.97 27.31 -2.00
CA PHE A 26 9.62 26.86 -1.69
C PHE A 26 9.09 25.85 -2.71
N SER A 27 9.40 26.04 -4.00
CA SER A 27 9.04 25.10 -5.06
C SER A 27 9.68 23.73 -4.82
N PHE A 28 10.98 23.69 -4.48
CA PHE A 28 11.65 22.42 -4.15
C PHE A 28 11.07 21.77 -2.88
N ALA A 29 10.71 22.56 -1.88
CA ALA A 29 10.07 22.05 -0.66
C ALA A 29 8.74 21.35 -0.97
N ILE A 30 7.88 21.94 -1.81
CA ILE A 30 6.61 21.32 -2.23
C ILE A 30 6.87 20.03 -3.01
N LEU A 31 7.82 20.01 -3.95
CA LEU A 31 8.15 18.81 -4.71
C LEU A 31 8.62 17.66 -3.79
N GLY A 32 9.41 17.99 -2.77
CA GLY A 32 9.81 17.05 -1.71
C GLY A 32 8.61 16.48 -0.96
N LEU A 33 7.67 17.33 -0.53
CA LEU A 33 6.45 16.91 0.18
C LEU A 33 5.53 16.05 -0.69
N VAL A 34 5.32 16.43 -1.96
CA VAL A 34 4.51 15.64 -2.91
C VAL A 34 5.15 14.26 -3.13
N SER A 35 6.47 14.18 -3.21
CA SER A 35 7.18 12.90 -3.35
C SER A 35 6.95 11.99 -2.13
N LEU A 36 6.97 12.56 -0.92
CA LEU A 36 6.64 11.82 0.30
C LEU A 36 5.17 11.36 0.29
N GLN A 37 4.24 12.23 -0.13
CA GLN A 37 2.82 11.91 -0.20
C GLN A 37 2.52 10.77 -1.19
N VAL A 38 3.13 10.79 -2.37
CA VAL A 38 3.01 9.71 -3.35
C VAL A 38 3.48 8.37 -2.77
N ASN A 39 4.60 8.37 -2.05
CA ASN A 39 5.09 7.14 -1.41
C ASN A 39 4.17 6.66 -0.29
N ALA A 40 3.66 7.56 0.54
CA ALA A 40 2.69 7.22 1.58
C ALA A 40 1.44 6.56 0.98
N VAL A 41 0.90 7.11 -0.12
CA VAL A 41 -0.25 6.53 -0.83
C VAL A 41 0.06 5.14 -1.38
N LYS A 42 1.24 4.92 -1.99
CA LYS A 42 1.65 3.59 -2.47
C LYS A 42 1.71 2.55 -1.35
N VAL A 43 2.27 2.92 -0.20
CA VAL A 43 2.33 2.04 0.98
C VAL A 43 0.92 1.69 1.48
N SER A 44 0.01 2.67 1.51
CA SER A 44 -1.39 2.42 1.89
C SER A 44 -2.08 1.43 0.97
N TYR A 45 -1.90 1.54 -0.36
CA TYR A 45 -2.46 0.58 -1.32
C TYR A 45 -1.91 -0.84 -1.12
N GLY A 46 -0.60 -0.99 -0.93
CA GLY A 46 -0.01 -2.31 -0.67
C GLY A 46 -0.51 -2.94 0.65
N ALA A 47 -0.74 -2.13 1.68
CA ALA A 47 -1.35 -2.60 2.93
C ALA A 47 -2.82 -3.01 2.76
N GLU A 48 -3.58 -2.29 1.93
CA GLU A 48 -4.95 -2.64 1.58
C GLU A 48 -5.01 -3.98 0.84
N ASP A 49 -4.16 -4.18 -0.18
CA ASP A 49 -4.08 -5.44 -0.91
C ASP A 49 -3.76 -6.62 0.03
N ARG A 50 -2.79 -6.47 0.93
CA ARG A 50 -2.49 -7.50 1.95
C ARG A 50 -3.66 -7.79 2.87
N THR A 51 -4.43 -6.77 3.24
CA THR A 51 -5.63 -6.92 4.07
C THR A 51 -6.72 -7.68 3.31
N ARG A 52 -6.93 -7.36 2.03
CA ARG A 52 -7.86 -8.08 1.14
C ARG A 52 -7.45 -9.55 0.98
N ALA A 53 -6.16 -9.83 0.79
CA ALA A 53 -5.63 -11.19 0.72
C ALA A 53 -5.88 -11.96 2.03
N ALA A 54 -5.63 -11.34 3.18
CA ALA A 54 -5.89 -11.96 4.48
C ALA A 54 -7.38 -12.27 4.69
N LEU A 55 -8.28 -11.37 4.29
CA LEU A 55 -9.73 -11.59 4.35
C LEU A 55 -10.16 -12.77 3.46
N MET A 56 -9.64 -12.83 2.22
CA MET A 56 -9.93 -13.92 1.29
C MET A 56 -9.38 -15.27 1.79
N ALA A 57 -8.22 -15.28 2.43
CA ALA A 57 -7.70 -16.47 3.09
C ALA A 57 -8.59 -16.89 4.27
N ASN A 58 -9.04 -15.95 5.10
CA ASN A 58 -9.93 -16.24 6.20
C ASN A 58 -11.30 -16.77 5.74
N GLU A 59 -11.82 -16.29 4.61
CA GLU A 59 -13.06 -16.78 4.00
C GLU A 59 -12.96 -18.28 3.64
N ILE A 60 -11.85 -18.68 3.00
CA ILE A 60 -11.68 -20.09 2.62
C ILE A 60 -11.43 -20.97 3.86
N ILE A 61 -10.71 -20.47 4.87
CA ILE A 61 -10.56 -21.16 6.18
C ILE A 61 -11.92 -21.37 6.84
N ALA A 62 -12.75 -20.33 6.92
CA ALA A 62 -14.09 -20.44 7.49
C ALA A 62 -14.96 -21.45 6.72
N THR A 63 -14.83 -21.49 5.39
CA THR A 63 -15.49 -22.49 4.54
C THR A 63 -15.03 -23.91 4.86
N MET A 64 -13.73 -24.12 5.06
CA MET A 64 -13.17 -25.42 5.46
C MET A 64 -13.72 -25.89 6.80
N TRP A 65 -13.73 -25.02 7.82
CA TRP A 65 -14.26 -25.35 9.15
C TRP A 65 -15.75 -25.65 9.12
N THR A 66 -16.53 -24.84 8.40
CA THR A 66 -17.99 -25.02 8.29
C THR A 66 -18.35 -26.32 7.58
N LYS A 67 -17.60 -26.66 6.52
CA LYS A 67 -17.82 -27.89 5.75
C LYS A 67 -17.05 -29.11 6.29
N LYS A 68 -16.24 -28.94 7.33
CA LYS A 68 -15.32 -29.94 7.88
C LYS A 68 -14.52 -30.68 6.80
N THR A 69 -13.92 -29.92 5.89
CA THR A 69 -13.13 -30.47 4.78
C THR A 69 -11.78 -29.79 4.65
N LEU A 70 -10.74 -30.60 4.43
CA LEU A 70 -9.38 -30.18 4.11
C LEU A 70 -9.23 -29.77 2.63
N ASN A 71 -10.22 -30.09 1.79
CA ASN A 71 -10.19 -29.83 0.35
C ASN A 71 -11.49 -29.12 -0.08
N PRO A 72 -11.63 -27.80 0.18
CA PRO A 72 -12.80 -27.05 -0.26
C PRO A 72 -12.77 -26.83 -1.79
N SER A 73 -13.94 -26.70 -2.40
CA SER A 73 -14.03 -26.24 -3.79
C SER A 73 -13.50 -24.81 -3.90
N LEU A 74 -12.49 -24.61 -4.76
CA LEU A 74 -11.81 -23.32 -4.92
C LEU A 74 -12.36 -22.46 -6.05
N THR A 75 -13.19 -23.01 -6.95
CA THR A 75 -13.55 -22.35 -8.21
C THR A 75 -14.20 -20.97 -8.00
N SER A 76 -15.24 -20.88 -7.18
CA SER A 76 -15.93 -19.61 -6.93
C SER A 76 -15.08 -18.63 -6.14
N TRP A 77 -14.25 -19.12 -5.22
CA TRP A 77 -13.30 -18.32 -4.45
C TRP A 77 -12.21 -17.73 -5.35
N GLN A 78 -11.61 -18.54 -6.24
CA GLN A 78 -10.62 -18.09 -7.22
C GLN A 78 -11.20 -17.08 -8.20
N THR A 79 -12.44 -17.26 -8.66
CA THR A 79 -13.12 -16.27 -9.51
C THR A 79 -13.26 -14.92 -8.80
N ARG A 80 -13.67 -14.90 -7.52
CA ARG A 80 -13.75 -13.65 -6.75
C ARG A 80 -12.37 -13.06 -6.47
N LEU A 81 -11.37 -13.90 -6.22
CA LEU A 81 -10.00 -13.48 -5.96
C LEU A 81 -9.40 -12.73 -7.15
N ALA A 82 -9.73 -13.16 -8.37
CA ALA A 82 -9.29 -12.53 -9.61
C ALA A 82 -10.11 -11.29 -10.02
N ASP A 83 -11.22 -10.99 -9.36
CA ASP A 83 -12.11 -9.87 -9.71
C ASP A 83 -11.91 -8.66 -8.76
N PRO A 84 -11.12 -7.65 -9.17
CA PRO A 84 -10.84 -6.48 -8.34
C PRO A 84 -12.07 -5.58 -8.13
N THR A 85 -13.18 -5.77 -8.85
CA THR A 85 -14.38 -4.92 -8.73
C THR A 85 -15.25 -5.28 -7.53
N VAL A 86 -15.10 -6.50 -6.99
CA VAL A 86 -15.92 -7.00 -5.87
C VAL A 86 -15.10 -6.93 -4.57
N SER A 87 -14.06 -7.76 -4.48
CA SER A 87 -13.13 -7.83 -3.34
C SER A 87 -11.77 -8.45 -3.72
N GLY A 88 -11.56 -8.78 -5.00
CA GLY A 88 -10.37 -9.43 -5.47
C GLY A 88 -9.13 -8.53 -5.44
N LEU A 89 -8.02 -9.13 -5.82
CA LEU A 89 -6.71 -8.52 -5.82
C LEU A 89 -6.29 -8.16 -7.26
N PRO A 90 -5.44 -7.15 -7.43
CA PRO A 90 -5.03 -6.70 -8.76
C PRO A 90 -4.17 -7.73 -9.50
N GLY A 91 -4.13 -7.60 -10.83
CA GLY A 91 -3.15 -8.29 -11.66
C GLY A 91 -3.38 -9.80 -11.81
N SER A 92 -4.64 -10.23 -11.92
CA SER A 92 -5.03 -11.63 -12.09
C SER A 92 -4.55 -12.50 -10.93
N ALA A 93 -4.91 -12.09 -9.71
CA ALA A 93 -4.50 -12.80 -8.51
C ALA A 93 -4.95 -14.27 -8.53
N THR A 94 -4.07 -15.12 -8.03
CA THR A 94 -4.30 -16.56 -7.94
C THR A 94 -4.14 -17.01 -6.49
N GLY A 95 -4.82 -18.08 -6.15
CA GLY A 95 -4.80 -18.62 -4.80
C GLY A 95 -4.85 -20.14 -4.83
N THR A 96 -4.08 -20.77 -3.95
CA THR A 96 -3.98 -22.21 -3.81
C THR A 96 -4.11 -22.61 -2.35
N VAL A 97 -4.63 -23.82 -2.16
CA VAL A 97 -4.74 -24.49 -0.87
C VAL A 97 -3.94 -25.78 -0.99
N SER A 98 -2.94 -25.98 -0.12
CA SER A 98 -2.18 -27.23 -0.09
C SER A 98 -3.05 -28.37 0.43
N GLY A 99 -2.68 -29.61 0.10
CA GLY A 99 -3.15 -30.75 0.88
C GLY A 99 -2.73 -30.61 2.35
N ALA A 100 -3.47 -31.26 3.24
CA ALA A 100 -3.09 -31.35 4.64
C ALA A 100 -1.78 -32.14 4.78
N ASP A 101 -0.85 -31.62 5.57
CA ASP A 101 0.39 -32.32 5.90
C ASP A 101 0.13 -33.48 6.90
N ALA A 102 1.20 -34.18 7.31
CA ALA A 102 1.13 -35.28 8.27
C ALA A 102 0.58 -34.87 9.65
N SER A 103 0.51 -33.57 9.95
CA SER A 103 -0.03 -33.00 11.18
C SER A 103 -1.44 -32.42 11.01
N GLY A 104 -2.05 -32.54 9.81
CA GLY A 104 -3.37 -31.99 9.52
C GLY A 104 -3.37 -30.48 9.22
N VAL A 105 -2.21 -29.89 8.92
CA VAL A 105 -2.06 -28.46 8.62
C VAL A 105 -2.20 -28.21 7.12
N VAL A 106 -3.03 -27.23 6.77
CA VAL A 106 -3.25 -26.75 5.41
C VAL A 106 -2.59 -25.38 5.25
N THR A 107 -1.83 -25.20 4.17
CA THR A 107 -1.21 -23.93 3.79
C THR A 107 -2.01 -23.27 2.69
N ILE A 108 -2.41 -22.03 2.90
CA ILE A 108 -3.11 -21.21 1.91
C ILE A 108 -2.13 -20.18 1.40
N THR A 109 -1.95 -20.15 0.08
CA THR A 109 -1.08 -19.19 -0.60
C THR A 109 -1.91 -18.37 -1.56
N ILE A 110 -1.86 -17.05 -1.43
CA ILE A 110 -2.47 -16.09 -2.35
C ILE A 110 -1.35 -15.27 -2.97
N THR A 111 -1.38 -15.12 -4.28
CA THR A 111 -0.39 -14.33 -5.05
C THR A 111 -1.09 -13.35 -5.96
N TRP A 112 -0.61 -12.11 -6.02
CA TRP A 112 -1.16 -11.08 -6.88
C TRP A 112 -0.04 -10.22 -7.45
N GLN A 113 -0.36 -9.38 -8.43
CA GLN A 113 0.61 -8.45 -9.01
C GLN A 113 0.21 -7.01 -8.68
N GLU A 114 1.11 -6.28 -8.04
CA GLU A 114 0.87 -4.86 -7.72
C GLU A 114 0.73 -4.03 -9.01
N PRO A 115 -0.27 -3.14 -9.12
CA PRO A 115 -0.47 -2.32 -10.31
C PRO A 115 0.71 -1.38 -10.61
N SER A 116 1.33 -0.84 -9.55
CA SER A 116 2.30 0.26 -9.63
C SER A 116 3.73 -0.20 -9.92
N THR A 117 4.14 -1.34 -9.37
CA THR A 117 5.49 -1.89 -9.52
C THR A 117 5.52 -3.07 -10.50
N LYS A 118 4.36 -3.67 -10.80
CA LYS A 118 4.24 -4.96 -11.50
C LYS A 118 5.00 -6.10 -10.80
N SER A 119 5.37 -5.89 -9.54
CA SER A 119 5.96 -6.92 -8.69
C SER A 119 4.90 -7.95 -8.31
N THR A 120 5.32 -9.21 -8.19
CA THR A 120 4.47 -10.27 -7.66
C THR A 120 4.62 -10.29 -6.14
N ASP A 121 3.50 -10.08 -5.44
CA ASP A 121 3.40 -10.14 -3.98
C ASP A 121 2.63 -11.41 -3.56
N ASN A 122 2.89 -11.86 -2.34
CA ASN A 122 2.26 -13.06 -1.79
C ASN A 122 1.78 -12.90 -0.35
N TYR A 123 0.77 -13.68 0.00
CA TYR A 123 0.24 -13.84 1.35
C TYR A 123 0.11 -15.33 1.64
N ILE A 124 0.73 -15.79 2.72
CA ILE A 124 0.75 -17.19 3.12
C ILE A 124 0.22 -17.30 4.55
N THR A 125 -0.71 -18.21 4.77
CA THR A 125 -1.21 -18.55 6.11
C THR A 125 -1.34 -20.06 6.27
N GLN A 126 -1.15 -20.55 7.49
CA GLN A 126 -1.24 -21.96 7.84
C GLN A 126 -2.35 -22.16 8.87
N VAL A 127 -3.17 -23.19 8.67
CA VAL A 127 -4.26 -23.53 9.57
C VAL A 127 -4.27 -25.03 9.86
N ALA A 128 -4.33 -25.40 11.13
CA ALA A 128 -4.62 -26.77 11.57
C ALA A 128 -6.13 -26.92 11.75
N MET A 129 -6.71 -28.01 11.26
CA MET A 129 -8.12 -28.32 11.53
C MET A 129 -8.24 -29.12 12.84
N PRO A 130 -9.21 -28.77 13.71
CA PRO A 130 -9.48 -29.52 14.93
C PRO A 130 -10.20 -30.85 14.66
#